data_AF-A0AAN4Y7E6-F1
#
_entry.id   AF-A0AAN4Y7E6-F1
#
_cell.length_a   1.000
_cell.length_b   1.000
_cell.length_c   1.000
_cell.angle_alpha   90.00
_cell.angle_beta   90.00
_cell.angle_gamma   90.00
#
_symmetry.space_group_name_H-M   'P 1'
#
loop_
_entity.id
_entity.type
_entity.pdbx_description
1 polymer ?
#
loop_
_entity_poly.entity_id
_entity_poly.type
_entity_poly.pdbx_seq_one_letter_code
_entity_poly.pdbx_strand_id
1 'polypeptide(L)'
;MIFFQSIFGYLVLTVIYKWSVDWPARGQSPPGLLNMLIFMFLSPGSVEEELYPGQGSVQVILLLLAVAQVPVMLLFKPLYLRWEHNRARAHGYRGLGEQSRVSALEDDGDMDGGLNGGRGSMASEGEGVAMIAQDLGEEEHEEFDFSEIMIHQVIHTIEFCLNCISHTASYLRLWALSLAHQQLSIVLWTMTLGGAFEQENPTLRVIMIVVTFYLWFTLTIAILCVMEGTSAMLHSLRLHWVEAMSKHFMGEGIPFAPFSFKALLEEDPVD
;
A
#
# COMPACT_ATOMS: atom_id res chain seq x y z
N MET A 1 -1.52 -9.89 1.40
CA MET A 1 -3.00 -9.94 1.37
C MET A 1 -3.60 -10.68 2.57
N ILE A 2 -3.19 -11.92 2.84
CA ILE A 2 -3.79 -12.72 3.92
C ILE A 2 -3.59 -12.08 5.30
N PHE A 3 -2.40 -11.52 5.57
CA PHE A 3 -2.13 -10.71 6.76
C PHE A 3 -3.14 -9.57 6.96
N PHE A 4 -3.33 -8.71 5.94
CA PHE A 4 -4.25 -7.57 6.02
C PHE A 4 -5.70 -8.02 6.25
N GLN A 5 -6.15 -9.04 5.53
CA GLN A 5 -7.52 -9.56 5.66
C GLN A 5 -7.77 -10.22 7.03
N SER A 6 -6.76 -10.89 7.59
CA SER A 6 -6.90 -11.57 8.89
C SER A 6 -7.13 -10.59 10.05
N ILE A 7 -6.53 -9.41 10.01
CA ILE A 7 -6.65 -8.38 11.07
C ILE A 7 -7.79 -7.40 10.74
N PHE A 8 -7.67 -6.69 9.61
CA PHE A 8 -8.59 -5.61 9.27
C PHE A 8 -9.87 -6.11 8.61
N GLY A 9 -9.78 -7.18 7.82
CA GLY A 9 -10.97 -7.84 7.29
C GLY A 9 -11.85 -8.42 8.40
N TYR A 10 -11.24 -9.02 9.43
CA TYR A 10 -11.96 -9.45 10.63
C TYR A 10 -12.63 -8.27 11.35
N LEU A 11 -11.94 -7.15 11.52
CA LEU A 11 -12.53 -5.93 12.11
C LEU A 11 -13.78 -5.49 11.34
N VAL A 12 -13.73 -5.41 10.01
CA VAL A 12 -14.89 -5.02 9.18
C VAL A 12 -16.05 -6.00 9.35
N LEU A 13 -15.77 -7.31 9.33
CA LEU A 13 -16.80 -8.33 9.55
C LEU A 13 -17.45 -8.20 10.94
N THR A 14 -16.67 -7.92 11.99
CA THR A 14 -17.22 -7.70 13.34
C THR A 14 -18.05 -6.43 13.45
N VAL A 15 -17.71 -5.36 12.72
CA VAL A 15 -18.54 -4.13 12.64
C VAL A 15 -19.88 -4.45 11.98
N ILE A 16 -19.87 -5.11 10.81
CA ILE A 16 -21.09 -5.46 10.08
C ILE A 16 -21.96 -6.41 10.90
N TYR A 17 -21.35 -7.41 11.55
CA TYR A 17 -22.06 -8.32 12.43
C TYR A 17 -22.65 -7.59 13.64
N LYS A 18 -21.90 -6.67 14.26
CA LYS A 18 -22.40 -5.85 15.37
C LYS A 18 -23.61 -5.01 14.97
N TRP A 19 -23.66 -4.50 13.74
CA TRP A 19 -24.82 -3.77 13.20
C TRP A 19 -26.00 -4.66 12.84
N SER A 20 -25.76 -5.94 12.55
CA SER A 20 -26.79 -6.89 12.13
C SER A 20 -27.53 -7.57 13.30
N VAL A 21 -27.01 -7.46 14.53
CA VAL A 21 -27.57 -8.10 15.72
C VAL A 21 -28.26 -7.07 16.60
N ASP A 22 -29.49 -7.38 17.01
CA ASP A 22 -30.25 -6.59 17.98
C ASP A 22 -29.85 -6.95 19.42
N TRP A 23 -28.98 -6.11 20.01
CA TRP A 23 -28.43 -6.29 21.36
C TRP A 23 -29.46 -6.10 22.48
N PRO A 24 -30.35 -5.07 22.43
CA PRO A 24 -31.47 -4.92 23.37
C PRO A 24 -32.34 -6.17 23.50
N ALA A 25 -32.66 -6.85 22.41
CA ALA A 25 -33.50 -8.06 22.42
C ALA A 25 -32.79 -9.28 23.05
N ARG A 26 -31.45 -9.30 23.07
CA ARG A 26 -30.63 -10.36 23.65
C ARG A 26 -30.25 -10.12 25.12
N GLY A 27 -30.52 -8.94 25.67
CA GLY A 27 -30.15 -8.57 27.04
C GLY A 27 -28.63 -8.56 27.30
N GLN A 28 -27.82 -8.45 26.24
CA GLN A 28 -26.35 -8.43 26.31
C GLN A 28 -25.83 -7.02 26.00
N SER A 29 -24.79 -6.58 26.71
CA SER A 29 -24.06 -5.36 26.39
C SER A 29 -23.33 -5.53 25.05
N PRO A 30 -23.40 -4.54 24.13
CA PRO A 30 -22.68 -4.62 22.87
C PRO A 30 -21.17 -4.46 23.11
N PRO A 31 -20.34 -5.45 22.78
CA PRO A 31 -18.92 -5.43 23.10
C PRO A 31 -18.16 -4.30 22.41
N GLY A 32 -17.16 -3.77 23.10
CA GLY A 32 -16.24 -2.75 22.58
C GLY A 32 -15.29 -3.36 21.54
N LEU A 33 -15.45 -2.99 20.27
CA LEU A 33 -14.61 -3.52 19.18
C LEU A 33 -13.13 -3.14 19.32
N LEU A 34 -12.85 -1.98 19.92
CA LEU A 34 -11.48 -1.52 20.19
C LEU A 34 -10.81 -2.43 21.24
N ASN A 35 -11.46 -2.65 22.38
CA ASN A 35 -10.95 -3.53 23.43
C ASN A 35 -10.81 -4.97 22.93
N MET A 36 -11.78 -5.45 22.15
CA MET A 36 -11.69 -6.76 21.48
C MET A 36 -10.42 -6.86 20.60
N LEU A 37 -10.11 -5.82 19.81
CA LEU A 37 -8.92 -5.82 18.95
C LEU A 37 -7.62 -5.77 19.79
N ILE A 38 -7.59 -5.02 20.88
CA ILE A 38 -6.43 -4.98 21.79
C ILE A 38 -6.21 -6.36 22.44
N PHE A 39 -7.27 -6.92 23.03
CA PHE A 39 -7.19 -8.20 23.74
C PHE A 39 -6.89 -9.37 22.81
N MET A 40 -7.26 -9.28 21.54
CA MET A 40 -6.85 -10.26 20.52
C MET A 40 -5.32 -10.41 20.42
N PHE A 41 -4.55 -9.33 20.62
CA PHE A 41 -3.08 -9.38 20.61
C PHE A 41 -2.48 -9.57 22.01
N LEU A 42 -3.14 -9.07 23.07
CA LEU A 42 -2.57 -9.04 24.42
C LEU A 42 -2.87 -10.30 25.25
N SER A 43 -4.03 -10.94 25.05
CA SER A 43 -4.45 -12.17 25.74
C SER A 43 -5.30 -13.04 24.81
N PRO A 44 -4.65 -13.83 23.92
CA PRO A 44 -5.36 -14.60 22.91
C PRO A 44 -6.21 -15.70 23.56
N GLY A 45 -7.53 -15.66 23.32
CA GLY A 45 -8.48 -16.70 23.74
C GLY A 45 -9.37 -16.35 24.95
N SER A 46 -9.12 -15.25 25.66
CA SER A 46 -10.03 -14.76 26.71
C SER A 46 -10.98 -13.70 26.14
N VAL A 47 -12.25 -14.05 25.92
CA VAL A 47 -13.28 -13.12 25.46
C VAL A 47 -14.28 -12.90 26.60
N GLU A 48 -14.22 -11.73 27.25
CA GLU A 48 -15.11 -11.38 28.38
C GLU A 48 -16.57 -11.22 27.94
N GLU A 49 -16.79 -10.75 26.70
CA GLU A 49 -18.11 -10.59 26.08
C GLU A 49 -18.10 -11.21 24.67
N GLU A 50 -18.67 -12.40 24.52
CA GLU A 50 -18.70 -13.12 23.24
C GLU A 50 -19.67 -12.46 22.25
N LEU A 51 -19.13 -12.05 21.09
CA LEU A 51 -19.88 -11.52 19.95
C LEU A 51 -20.64 -12.66 19.22
N TYR A 52 -20.00 -13.81 19.06
CA TYR A 52 -20.55 -15.01 18.43
C TYR A 52 -19.97 -16.27 19.08
N PRO A 53 -20.70 -17.40 19.06
CA PRO A 53 -20.22 -18.65 19.64
C PRO A 53 -18.94 -19.12 18.93
N GLY A 54 -17.88 -19.40 19.70
CA GLY A 54 -16.59 -19.85 19.16
C GLY A 54 -15.60 -18.74 18.76
N GLN A 55 -15.87 -17.49 19.16
CA GLN A 55 -15.01 -16.33 18.86
C GLN A 55 -13.55 -16.52 19.28
N GLY A 56 -13.30 -17.10 20.45
CA GLY A 56 -11.93 -17.32 20.95
C GLY A 56 -11.10 -18.18 20.01
N SER A 57 -11.65 -19.30 19.52
CA SER A 57 -10.95 -20.19 18.59
C SER A 57 -10.63 -19.53 17.26
N VAL A 58 -11.59 -18.77 16.70
CA VAL A 58 -11.39 -18.05 15.43
C VAL A 58 -10.34 -16.96 15.57
N GLN A 59 -10.36 -16.19 16.67
CA GLN A 59 -9.36 -15.15 16.94
C GLN A 59 -7.95 -15.72 17.05
N VAL A 60 -7.77 -16.85 17.74
CA VAL A 60 -6.47 -17.51 17.86
C VAL A 60 -5.97 -18.00 16.51
N ILE A 61 -6.84 -18.64 15.70
CA ILE A 61 -6.47 -19.10 14.35
C ILE A 61 -6.05 -17.93 13.46
N LEU A 62 -6.81 -16.82 13.47
CA LEU A 62 -6.49 -15.63 12.69
C LEU A 62 -5.17 -14.99 13.14
N LEU A 63 -4.91 -14.92 14.45
CA LEU A 63 -3.66 -14.41 15.00
C LEU A 63 -2.46 -15.27 14.59
N LEU A 64 -2.58 -16.60 14.72
CA LEU A 64 -1.52 -17.53 14.30
C LEU A 64 -1.22 -17.41 12.81
N LEU A 65 -2.26 -17.26 11.99
CA LEU A 65 -2.10 -17.02 10.56
C LEU A 65 -1.37 -15.69 10.32
N ALA A 66 -1.80 -14.59 10.96
CA ALA A 66 -1.14 -13.30 10.84
C ALA A 66 0.35 -13.34 11.21
N VAL A 67 0.70 -13.98 12.33
CA VAL A 67 2.09 -14.12 12.78
C VAL A 67 2.91 -15.01 11.84
N ALA A 68 2.35 -16.12 11.37
CA ALA A 68 3.04 -17.01 10.43
C ALA A 68 3.33 -16.35 9.07
N GLN A 69 2.52 -15.38 8.65
CA GLN A 69 2.73 -14.66 7.39
C GLN A 69 3.95 -13.72 7.41
N VAL A 70 4.37 -13.23 8.58
CA VAL A 70 5.52 -12.31 8.68
C VAL A 70 6.84 -13.01 8.29
N PRO A 71 7.20 -14.18 8.86
CA PRO A 71 8.37 -14.94 8.41
C PRO A 71 8.27 -15.42 6.96
N VAL A 72 7.07 -15.82 6.51
CA VAL A 72 6.86 -16.27 5.13
C VAL A 72 7.16 -15.14 4.15
N MET A 73 6.65 -13.92 4.38
CA MET A 73 6.94 -12.78 3.51
C MET A 73 8.42 -12.39 3.53
N LEU A 74 9.09 -12.48 4.67
CA LEU A 74 10.51 -12.15 4.83
C LEU A 74 11.41 -13.14 4.11
N LEU A 75 11.16 -14.45 4.23
CA LEU A 75 12.06 -15.49 3.75
C LEU A 75 11.73 -15.99 2.34
N PHE A 76 10.48 -15.88 1.88
CA PHE A 76 10.07 -16.47 0.61
C PHE A 76 10.80 -15.87 -0.59
N LYS A 77 10.83 -14.54 -0.72
CA LYS A 77 11.51 -13.86 -1.84
C LYS A 77 13.03 -14.11 -1.85
N PRO A 78 13.80 -13.86 -0.78
CA PRO A 78 15.25 -14.02 -0.81
C PRO A 78 15.66 -15.49 -0.98
N LEU A 79 14.93 -16.45 -0.39
CA LEU A 79 15.23 -17.88 -0.57
C LEU A 79 14.88 -18.38 -1.97
N TYR A 80 13.77 -17.90 -2.55
CA TYR A 80 13.40 -18.23 -3.92
C TYR A 80 14.44 -17.70 -4.92
N LEU A 81 14.82 -16.42 -4.79
CA LEU A 81 15.87 -15.82 -5.64
C LEU A 81 17.22 -16.53 -5.47
N ARG A 82 17.59 -16.90 -4.24
CA ARG A 82 18.81 -17.69 -3.98
C ARG A 82 18.75 -19.08 -4.62
N TRP A 83 17.59 -19.73 -4.58
CA TRP A 83 17.41 -21.05 -5.20
C TRP A 83 17.52 -20.98 -6.72
N GLU A 84 16.88 -19.99 -7.35
CA GLU A 84 16.94 -19.75 -8.79
C GLU A 84 18.37 -19.41 -9.25
N HIS A 85 19.06 -18.52 -8.54
CA HIS A 85 20.44 -18.16 -8.83
C HIS A 85 21.40 -19.37 -8.67
N ASN A 86 21.21 -20.19 -7.64
CA ASN A 86 22.01 -21.42 -7.46
C ASN A 86 21.72 -22.46 -8.56
N ARG A 87 20.46 -22.52 -9.04
CA ARG A 87 20.06 -23.40 -10.15
C ARG A 87 20.62 -22.91 -11.49
N ALA A 88 20.64 -21.61 -11.74
CA ALA A 88 21.26 -21.01 -12.93
C ALA A 88 22.78 -21.27 -12.96
N ARG A 89 23.47 -21.13 -11.80
CA ARG A 89 24.87 -21.54 -11.66
C ARG A 89 25.09 -23.04 -11.89
N ALA A 90 24.20 -23.90 -11.39
CA ALA A 90 24.29 -25.35 -11.59
C ALA A 90 24.08 -25.78 -13.05
N HIS A 91 23.34 -25.00 -13.86
CA HIS A 91 23.15 -25.23 -15.29
C HIS A 91 24.26 -24.65 -16.17
N GLY A 92 25.35 -24.12 -15.59
CA GLY A 92 26.54 -23.70 -16.33
C GLY A 92 26.42 -22.35 -17.02
N TYR A 93 25.37 -21.56 -16.72
CA TYR A 93 25.32 -20.15 -17.12
C TYR A 93 26.31 -19.35 -16.27
N ARG A 94 27.60 -19.44 -16.60
CA ARG A 94 28.60 -18.46 -16.18
C ARG A 94 28.43 -17.22 -17.06
N GLY A 95 28.26 -16.06 -16.44
CA GLY A 95 28.28 -14.80 -17.18
C GLY A 95 29.60 -14.68 -17.95
N LEU A 96 29.54 -14.14 -19.17
CA LEU A 96 30.69 -13.94 -20.08
C LEU A 96 31.80 -13.01 -19.51
N GLY A 97 31.67 -12.54 -18.27
CA GLY A 97 32.65 -11.73 -17.55
C GLY A 97 33.27 -12.40 -16.32
N GLU A 98 32.92 -13.65 -15.97
CA GLU A 98 33.57 -14.36 -14.86
C GLU A 98 34.97 -14.81 -15.33
N GLN A 99 35.93 -13.88 -15.31
CA GLN A 99 37.34 -14.23 -15.42
C GLN A 99 37.66 -15.18 -14.28
N SER A 100 37.63 -16.47 -14.62
CA SER A 100 38.11 -17.55 -13.79
C SER A 100 39.55 -17.24 -13.42
N ARG A 101 39.75 -16.66 -12.23
CA ARG A 101 40.98 -16.86 -11.47
C ARG A 101 40.99 -18.33 -11.09
N VAL A 102 41.29 -19.19 -12.06
CA VAL A 102 41.77 -20.54 -11.83
C VAL A 102 42.98 -20.36 -10.93
N SER A 103 42.81 -20.66 -9.65
CA SER A 103 43.92 -20.86 -8.75
C SER A 103 44.66 -22.08 -9.28
N ALA A 104 45.69 -21.84 -10.08
CA ALA A 104 46.60 -22.85 -10.60
C ALA A 104 47.59 -23.24 -9.48
N LEU A 105 47.06 -23.82 -8.40
CA LEU A 105 47.85 -24.48 -7.38
C LEU A 105 47.11 -25.78 -7.03
N GLU A 106 47.84 -26.89 -7.14
CA GLU A 106 47.42 -28.29 -6.95
C GLU A 106 46.93 -28.99 -8.22
N ASP A 107 47.87 -29.54 -9.00
CA ASP A 107 48.15 -30.99 -8.95
C ASP A 107 49.44 -31.30 -9.74
N ASP A 108 50.41 -31.88 -9.05
CA ASP A 108 51.73 -32.28 -9.54
C ASP A 108 51.67 -33.81 -9.71
N GLY A 109 51.76 -34.33 -10.95
CA GLY A 109 51.55 -35.77 -11.19
C GLY A 109 51.64 -36.23 -12.66
N ASP A 110 52.84 -36.17 -13.22
CA ASP A 110 53.47 -37.08 -14.21
C ASP A 110 52.71 -37.62 -15.47
N MET A 111 53.34 -37.34 -16.63
CA MET A 111 53.60 -38.22 -17.81
C MET A 111 52.38 -38.72 -18.64
N ASP A 112 52.28 -38.61 -19.98
CA ASP A 112 53.26 -38.77 -21.07
C ASP A 112 52.61 -38.47 -22.45
N GLY A 113 53.44 -38.03 -23.42
CA GLY A 113 53.42 -38.39 -24.84
C GLY A 113 52.19 -38.16 -25.74
N GLY A 114 52.28 -37.19 -26.66
CA GLY A 114 51.49 -37.24 -27.91
C GLY A 114 51.44 -35.97 -28.74
N LEU A 115 52.38 -35.81 -29.67
CA LEU A 115 52.49 -34.70 -30.63
C LEU A 115 51.36 -34.69 -31.68
N ASN A 116 50.92 -33.46 -32.01
CA ASN A 116 50.60 -32.95 -33.35
C ASN A 116 49.38 -33.51 -34.12
N GLY A 117 48.42 -32.62 -34.46
CA GLY A 117 47.37 -32.93 -35.43
C GLY A 117 46.36 -31.81 -35.60
N GLY A 118 46.57 -30.93 -36.58
CA GLY A 118 45.64 -29.88 -36.93
C GLY A 118 44.37 -30.36 -37.66
N ARG A 119 43.39 -29.45 -37.65
CA ARG A 119 42.22 -29.30 -38.56
C ARG A 119 41.09 -30.32 -38.47
N GLY A 120 39.88 -29.77 -38.36
CA GLY A 120 38.65 -30.47 -38.75
C GLY A 120 37.37 -29.76 -38.31
N SER A 121 37.10 -28.56 -38.83
CA SER A 121 35.73 -28.03 -38.84
C SER A 121 34.89 -28.97 -39.72
N MET A 122 33.91 -29.67 -39.16
CA MET A 122 32.79 -30.19 -39.91
C MET A 122 31.49 -29.66 -39.31
N ALA A 123 30.80 -28.91 -40.17
CA ALA A 123 29.47 -28.41 -39.99
C ALA A 123 28.48 -29.54 -39.68
N SER A 124 27.56 -29.27 -38.76
CA SER A 124 26.22 -29.81 -38.81
C SER A 124 25.28 -28.62 -38.91
N GLU A 125 24.72 -28.41 -40.10
CA GLU A 125 23.54 -27.59 -40.30
C GLU A 125 22.41 -28.14 -39.43
N GLY A 126 21.73 -27.25 -38.71
CA GLY A 126 20.63 -27.61 -37.84
C GLY A 126 20.14 -26.40 -37.05
N GLU A 127 19.27 -25.62 -37.70
CA GLU A 127 18.37 -24.66 -37.06
C GLU A 127 19.04 -23.39 -36.49
N GLY A 128 19.26 -22.42 -37.38
CA GLY A 128 19.56 -21.05 -36.99
C GLY A 128 18.37 -20.41 -36.28
N VAL A 129 18.31 -20.54 -34.95
CA VAL A 129 17.60 -19.57 -34.13
C VAL A 129 18.48 -18.33 -34.10
N ALA A 130 18.16 -17.37 -34.95
CA ALA A 130 18.70 -16.02 -34.88
C ALA A 130 18.31 -15.44 -33.51
N MET A 131 19.22 -15.56 -32.54
CA MET A 131 19.15 -14.79 -31.31
C MET A 131 19.38 -13.35 -31.73
N ILE A 132 18.28 -12.62 -31.86
CA ILE A 132 18.28 -11.17 -32.02
C ILE A 132 19.08 -10.64 -30.84
N ALA A 133 20.31 -10.19 -31.11
CA ALA A 133 21.06 -9.33 -30.23
C ALA A 133 20.30 -8.01 -30.18
N GLN A 134 19.24 -7.99 -29.36
CA GLN A 134 18.65 -6.75 -28.93
C GLN A 134 19.60 -6.22 -27.87
N ASP A 135 20.21 -5.10 -28.24
CA ASP A 135 20.89 -4.11 -27.43
C ASP A 135 20.11 -3.85 -26.12
N LEU A 136 20.19 -4.79 -25.18
CA LEU A 136 19.99 -4.51 -23.78
C LEU A 136 21.27 -3.85 -23.35
N GLY A 137 21.15 -2.55 -23.05
CA GLY A 137 22.23 -1.75 -22.52
C GLY A 137 22.94 -2.46 -21.38
N GLU A 138 24.17 -1.99 -21.15
CA GLU A 138 25.00 -2.29 -19.99
C GLU A 138 24.23 -2.09 -18.68
N GLU A 139 23.35 -3.02 -18.33
CA GLU A 139 23.02 -3.32 -16.95
C GLU A 139 24.27 -4.04 -16.45
N GLU A 140 25.17 -3.24 -15.86
CA GLU A 140 26.20 -3.74 -14.95
C GLU A 140 25.58 -4.87 -14.14
N HIS A 141 26.02 -6.10 -14.41
CA HIS A 141 25.56 -7.28 -13.70
C HIS A 141 25.98 -7.11 -12.24
N GLU A 142 25.12 -6.49 -11.43
CA GLU A 142 25.26 -6.43 -9.99
C GLU A 142 25.49 -7.86 -9.51
N GLU A 143 26.64 -8.08 -8.88
CA GLU A 143 26.94 -9.31 -8.16
C GLU A 143 25.71 -9.63 -7.30
N PHE A 144 25.14 -10.83 -7.41
CA PHE A 144 23.97 -11.22 -6.61
C PHE A 144 24.36 -11.18 -5.12
N ASP A 145 24.21 -10.01 -4.50
CA ASP A 145 24.45 -9.84 -3.08
C ASP A 145 23.19 -10.22 -2.33
N PHE A 146 23.18 -11.49 -1.90
CA PHE A 146 22.14 -12.03 -1.05
C PHE A 146 21.92 -11.18 0.22
N SER A 147 22.97 -10.51 0.71
CA SER A 147 22.89 -9.60 1.86
C SER A 147 22.02 -8.39 1.54
N GLU A 148 22.24 -7.72 0.42
CA GLU A 148 21.48 -6.53 0.00
C GLU A 148 20.01 -6.86 -0.26
N ILE A 149 19.73 -7.97 -0.95
CA ILE A 149 18.36 -8.44 -1.18
C ILE A 149 17.66 -8.74 0.14
N MET A 150 18.37 -9.34 1.10
CA MET A 150 17.80 -9.64 2.41
C MET A 150 17.54 -8.37 3.23
N ILE A 151 18.43 -7.38 3.19
CA ILE A 151 18.23 -6.08 3.86
C ILE A 151 17.02 -5.37 3.26
N HIS A 152 16.94 -5.25 1.93
CA HIS A 152 15.81 -4.62 1.26
C HIS A 152 14.49 -5.32 1.57
N GLN A 153 14.48 -6.66 1.59
CA GLN A 153 13.28 -7.44 1.92
C GLN A 153 12.84 -7.26 3.39
N VAL A 154 13.77 -7.16 4.33
CA VAL A 154 13.46 -6.89 5.74
C VAL A 154 12.80 -5.51 5.88
N ILE A 155 13.38 -4.48 5.26
CA ILE A 155 12.82 -3.12 5.27
C ILE A 155 11.42 -3.14 4.67
N HIS A 156 11.23 -3.74 3.48
CA HIS A 156 9.94 -3.83 2.83
C HIS A 156 8.90 -4.57 3.70
N THR A 157 9.29 -5.63 4.41
CA THR A 157 8.37 -6.38 5.29
C THR A 157 7.94 -5.54 6.51
N ILE A 158 8.88 -4.82 7.14
CA ILE A 158 8.59 -3.93 8.27
C ILE A 158 7.71 -2.76 7.81
N GLU A 159 8.07 -2.11 6.72
CA GLU A 159 7.33 -1.01 6.12
C GLU A 159 5.91 -1.44 5.78
N PHE A 160 5.72 -2.60 5.13
CA PHE A 160 4.40 -3.13 4.81
C PHE A 160 3.54 -3.35 6.07
N CYS A 161 4.10 -3.95 7.13
CA CYS A 161 3.35 -4.22 8.37
C CYS A 161 2.94 -2.92 9.07
N LEU A 162 3.85 -1.94 9.16
CA LEU A 162 3.56 -0.63 9.77
C LEU A 162 2.59 0.19 8.94
N ASN A 163 2.74 0.19 7.61
CA ASN A 163 1.85 0.90 6.70
C ASN A 163 0.43 0.33 6.74
N CYS A 164 0.25 -0.99 6.88
CA CYS A 164 -1.09 -1.59 7.03
C CYS A 164 -1.86 -1.02 8.25
N ILE A 165 -1.17 -0.88 9.39
CA ILE A 165 -1.77 -0.34 10.62
C ILE A 165 -1.95 1.18 10.52
N SER A 166 -0.90 1.87 10.08
CA SER A 166 -0.88 3.33 9.94
C SER A 166 -1.95 3.83 8.97
N HIS A 167 -2.06 3.22 7.79
CA HIS A 167 -3.07 3.60 6.81
C HIS A 167 -4.49 3.38 7.32
N THR A 168 -4.76 2.28 8.02
CA THR A 168 -6.09 2.02 8.59
C THR A 168 -6.48 3.07 9.63
N ALA A 169 -5.56 3.42 10.55
CA ALA A 169 -5.80 4.48 11.53
C ALA A 169 -5.96 5.85 10.87
N SER A 170 -5.20 6.11 9.81
CA SER A 170 -5.22 7.36 9.06
C SER A 170 -6.58 7.67 8.42
N TYR A 171 -7.34 6.65 8.01
CA TYR A 171 -8.71 6.83 7.49
C TYR A 171 -9.70 7.43 8.52
N LEU A 172 -9.38 7.39 9.82
CA LEU A 172 -10.17 8.08 10.87
C LEU A 172 -10.34 9.58 10.57
N ARG A 173 -9.40 10.16 9.82
CA ARG A 173 -9.48 11.54 9.34
C ARG A 173 -10.76 11.87 8.59
N LEU A 174 -11.30 10.94 7.79
CA LEU A 174 -12.56 11.14 7.08
C LEU A 174 -13.71 11.36 8.06
N TRP A 175 -13.74 10.58 9.13
CA TRP A 175 -14.72 10.72 10.20
C TRP A 175 -14.53 12.04 10.97
N ALA A 176 -13.29 12.39 11.35
CA ALA A 176 -13.01 13.62 12.09
C ALA A 176 -13.42 14.88 11.30
N LEU A 177 -13.10 14.91 10.01
CA LEU A 177 -13.49 15.99 9.11
C LEU A 177 -15.02 16.05 8.93
N SER A 178 -15.68 14.90 8.78
CA SER A 178 -17.15 14.84 8.70
C SER A 178 -17.81 15.37 9.98
N LEU A 179 -17.28 15.04 11.16
CA LEU A 179 -17.78 15.52 12.45
C LEU A 179 -17.58 17.04 12.55
N ALA A 180 -16.39 17.54 12.21
CA ALA A 180 -16.10 18.98 12.21
C ALA A 180 -17.05 19.75 11.28
N HIS A 181 -17.28 19.26 10.07
CA HIS A 181 -18.22 19.85 9.11
C HIS A 181 -19.65 19.88 9.66
N GLN A 182 -20.12 18.78 10.25
CA GLN A 182 -21.44 18.71 10.88
C GLN A 182 -21.57 19.72 12.04
N GLN A 183 -20.57 19.79 12.92
CA GLN A 183 -20.59 20.67 14.08
C GLN A 183 -20.55 22.14 13.67
N LEU A 184 -19.69 22.50 12.70
CA LEU A 184 -19.59 23.86 12.19
C LEU A 184 -20.90 24.29 11.50
N SER A 185 -21.54 23.40 10.75
CA SER A 185 -22.84 23.66 10.12
C SER A 185 -23.94 23.93 11.15
N ILE A 186 -24.01 23.14 12.22
CA ILE A 186 -25.00 23.34 13.30
C ILE A 186 -24.75 24.67 14.03
N VAL A 187 -23.50 25.00 14.34
CA VAL A 187 -23.15 26.27 15.02
C VAL A 187 -23.47 27.47 14.12
N LEU A 188 -23.16 27.38 12.83
CA LEU A 188 -23.44 28.44 11.87
C LEU A 188 -24.96 28.66 11.72
N TRP A 189 -25.76 27.58 11.68
CA TRP A 189 -27.23 27.67 11.66
C TRP A 189 -27.80 28.31 12.93
N THR A 190 -27.42 27.79 14.09
CA THR A 190 -27.96 28.24 15.38
C THR A 190 -27.60 29.69 15.69
N MET A 191 -26.38 30.14 15.37
CA MET A 191 -25.94 31.51 15.63
C MET A 191 -26.45 32.56 14.62
N THR A 192 -26.89 32.15 13.43
CA THR A 192 -27.41 33.08 12.41
C THR A 192 -28.93 33.00 12.32
N LEU A 193 -29.45 31.98 11.64
CA LEU A 193 -30.89 31.79 11.41
C LEU A 193 -31.65 31.43 12.69
N GLY A 194 -31.05 30.67 13.61
CA GLY A 194 -31.68 30.28 14.87
C GLY A 194 -32.18 31.47 15.68
N GLY A 195 -31.31 32.46 15.93
CA GLY A 195 -31.67 33.67 16.66
C GLY A 195 -32.65 34.61 15.95
N ALA A 196 -32.80 34.49 14.62
CA ALA A 196 -33.76 35.32 13.86
C ALA A 196 -35.22 34.88 14.09
N PHE A 197 -35.46 33.63 14.48
CA PHE A 197 -36.81 33.09 14.69
C PHE A 197 -37.41 33.43 16.06
N GLU A 198 -36.59 33.81 17.05
CA GLU A 198 -37.02 34.06 18.42
C GLU A 198 -37.67 35.45 18.65
N GLN A 199 -37.61 36.35 17.66
CA GLN A 199 -38.13 37.72 17.78
C GLN A 199 -39.68 37.77 17.84
N GLU A 200 -40.27 38.36 18.86
CA GLU A 200 -41.75 38.36 19.09
C GLU A 200 -42.56 39.20 18.08
N ASN A 201 -41.94 40.24 17.47
CA ASN A 201 -42.64 41.15 16.56
C ASN A 201 -42.79 40.55 15.14
N PRO A 202 -44.02 40.32 14.61
CA PRO A 202 -44.23 39.63 13.33
C PRO A 202 -43.63 40.33 12.11
N THR A 203 -43.74 41.65 12.02
CA THR A 203 -43.23 42.45 10.89
C THR A 203 -41.70 42.55 10.91
N LEU A 204 -41.13 42.76 12.10
CA LEU A 204 -39.68 42.85 12.32
C LEU A 204 -39.02 41.48 12.08
N ARG A 205 -39.70 40.39 12.46
CA ARG A 205 -39.26 39.00 12.22
C ARG A 205 -39.04 38.71 10.74
N VAL A 206 -39.97 39.10 9.85
CA VAL A 206 -39.83 38.84 8.40
C VAL A 206 -38.61 39.57 7.83
N ILE A 207 -38.42 40.83 8.19
CA ILE A 207 -37.28 41.64 7.70
C ILE A 207 -35.96 41.05 8.21
N MET A 208 -35.89 40.69 9.50
CA MET A 208 -34.69 40.08 10.09
C MET A 208 -34.37 38.72 9.46
N ILE A 209 -35.36 37.86 9.19
CA ILE A 209 -35.13 36.57 8.53
C ILE A 209 -34.50 36.78 7.15
N VAL A 210 -34.97 37.73 6.34
CA VAL A 210 -34.43 37.98 4.99
C VAL A 210 -32.97 38.44 5.07
N VAL A 211 -32.65 39.37 5.98
CA VAL A 211 -31.28 39.88 6.16
C VAL A 211 -30.36 38.77 6.67
N THR A 212 -30.77 38.06 7.72
CA THR A 212 -29.95 37.01 8.33
C THR A 212 -29.83 35.76 7.44
N PHE A 213 -30.80 35.50 6.57
CA PHE A 213 -30.71 34.47 5.54
C PHE A 213 -29.62 34.78 4.50
N TYR A 214 -29.55 36.03 4.02
CA TYR A 214 -28.50 36.43 3.08
C TYR A 214 -27.10 36.32 3.71
N LEU A 215 -26.98 36.70 4.99
CA LEU A 215 -25.76 36.54 5.77
C LEU A 215 -25.39 35.06 5.95
N TRP A 216 -26.33 34.22 6.40
CA TRP A 216 -26.14 32.78 6.55
C TRP A 216 -25.70 32.10 5.25
N PHE A 217 -26.36 32.45 4.13
CA PHE A 217 -26.07 31.88 2.81
C PHE A 217 -24.65 32.25 2.35
N THR A 218 -24.26 33.52 2.49
CA THR A 218 -22.92 33.99 2.11
C THR A 218 -21.83 33.32 2.96
N LEU A 219 -22.04 33.20 4.27
CA LEU A 219 -21.13 32.50 5.18
C LEU A 219 -21.04 31.00 4.89
N THR A 220 -22.15 30.37 4.51
CA THR A 220 -22.19 28.96 4.11
C THR A 220 -21.35 28.73 2.86
N ILE A 221 -21.48 29.57 1.84
CA ILE A 221 -20.65 29.44 0.62
C ILE A 221 -19.17 29.67 0.96
N ALA A 222 -18.84 30.75 1.67
CA ALA A 222 -17.45 31.12 1.93
C ALA A 222 -16.73 30.12 2.84
N ILE A 223 -17.35 29.72 3.95
CA ILE A 223 -16.71 28.87 4.96
C ILE A 223 -16.97 27.39 4.67
N LEU A 224 -18.24 26.96 4.63
CA LEU A 224 -18.59 25.54 4.53
C LEU A 224 -18.28 24.95 3.14
N CYS A 225 -18.53 25.71 2.06
CA CYS A 225 -18.29 25.18 0.71
C CYS A 225 -16.85 25.40 0.24
N VAL A 226 -16.31 26.62 0.34
CA VAL A 226 -14.97 26.91 -0.21
C VAL A 226 -13.86 26.48 0.74
N MET A 227 -13.83 27.03 1.96
CA MET A 227 -12.71 26.78 2.89
C MET A 227 -12.68 25.32 3.38
N GLU A 228 -13.78 24.85 3.97
CA GLU A 228 -13.90 23.47 4.45
C GLU A 228 -13.89 22.46 3.29
N GLY A 229 -14.55 22.76 2.16
CA GLY A 229 -14.53 21.88 0.98
C GLY A 229 -13.14 21.71 0.38
N THR A 230 -12.33 22.78 0.33
CA THR A 230 -10.93 22.69 -0.13
C THR A 230 -10.08 21.88 0.84
N SER A 231 -10.25 22.09 2.16
CA SER A 231 -9.60 21.27 3.18
C SER A 231 -9.95 19.79 3.02
N ALA A 232 -11.23 19.47 2.81
CA ALA A 232 -11.69 18.11 2.59
C ALA A 232 -11.06 17.45 1.34
N MET A 233 -11.01 18.20 0.24
CA MET A 233 -10.37 17.76 -1.00
C MET A 233 -8.89 17.44 -0.81
N LEU A 234 -8.12 18.31 -0.14
CA LEU A 234 -6.69 18.09 0.10
C LEU A 234 -6.43 16.87 0.98
N HIS A 235 -7.26 16.65 1.99
CA HIS A 235 -7.17 15.45 2.81
C HIS A 235 -7.47 14.20 1.96
N SER A 236 -8.51 14.21 1.13
CA SER A 236 -8.82 13.11 0.21
C SER A 236 -7.69 12.83 -0.78
N LEU A 237 -7.09 13.89 -1.35
CA LEU A 237 -5.93 13.78 -2.26
C LEU A 237 -4.75 13.10 -1.57
N ARG A 238 -4.46 13.50 -0.32
CA ARG A 238 -3.41 12.87 0.48
C ARG A 238 -3.71 11.39 0.69
N LEU A 239 -4.93 11.02 1.10
CA LEU A 239 -5.30 9.62 1.30
C LEU A 239 -5.05 8.82 0.01
N HIS A 240 -5.42 9.38 -1.16
CA HIS A 240 -5.16 8.75 -2.44
C HIS A 240 -3.65 8.57 -2.72
N TRP A 241 -2.88 9.65 -2.57
CA TRP A 241 -1.45 9.64 -2.84
C TRP A 241 -0.66 8.71 -1.91
N VAL A 242 -0.95 8.72 -0.61
CA VAL A 242 -0.15 8.01 0.38
C VAL A 242 -0.69 6.61 0.69
N GLU A 243 -2.01 6.42 0.74
CA GLU A 243 -2.59 5.14 1.19
C GLU A 243 -3.13 4.27 0.05
N ALA A 244 -3.41 4.85 -1.12
CA ALA A 244 -3.86 4.10 -2.31
C ALA A 244 -2.71 3.85 -3.30
N MET A 245 -1.92 4.87 -3.63
CA MET A 245 -0.82 4.72 -4.61
C MET A 245 0.35 3.90 -4.06
N SER A 246 0.67 4.00 -2.76
CA SER A 246 1.74 3.20 -2.12
C SER A 246 1.57 1.67 -2.24
N LYS A 247 0.37 1.18 -2.55
CA LYS A 247 0.08 -0.26 -2.68
C LYS A 247 0.33 -0.84 -4.06
N HIS A 248 0.22 -0.03 -5.12
CA HIS A 248 0.18 -0.54 -6.51
C HIS A 248 1.02 0.29 -7.48
N PHE A 249 1.35 1.53 -7.13
CA PHE A 249 2.06 2.45 -8.01
C PHE A 249 3.55 2.45 -7.64
N MET A 250 4.38 1.89 -8.51
CA MET A 250 5.85 1.83 -8.34
C MET A 250 6.58 3.06 -8.89
N GLY A 251 5.89 3.97 -9.60
CA GLY A 251 6.41 5.32 -9.90
C GLY A 251 7.56 5.44 -10.90
N GLU A 252 8.06 4.34 -11.48
CA GLU A 252 9.24 4.31 -12.36
C GLU A 252 8.96 4.61 -13.84
N GLY A 253 7.98 5.47 -14.13
CA GLY A 253 7.58 5.79 -15.51
C GLY A 253 8.16 7.12 -16.02
N ILE A 254 8.54 7.16 -17.30
CA ILE A 254 8.75 8.43 -18.01
C ILE A 254 7.40 8.95 -18.54
N PRO A 255 7.10 10.26 -18.41
CA PRO A 255 5.89 10.81 -19.00
C PRO A 255 5.96 10.72 -20.53
N PHE A 256 4.89 10.25 -21.15
CA PHE A 256 4.80 10.21 -22.61
C PHE A 256 4.70 11.63 -23.17
N ALA A 257 5.78 12.10 -23.78
CA ALA A 257 5.83 13.36 -24.51
C ALA A 257 5.83 13.06 -26.02
N PRO A 258 4.67 13.09 -26.71
CA PRO A 258 4.63 12.92 -28.15
C PRO A 258 5.27 14.14 -28.83
N PHE A 259 5.99 13.91 -29.92
CA PHE A 259 6.44 15.00 -30.77
C PHE A 259 5.23 15.73 -31.37
N SER A 260 5.00 16.97 -30.95
CA SER A 260 3.87 17.80 -31.37
C SER A 260 4.35 19.19 -31.77
N PHE A 261 4.11 19.56 -33.03
CA PHE A 261 4.43 20.90 -33.53
C PHE A 261 3.68 22.01 -32.78
N LYS A 262 2.52 21.72 -32.18
CA LYS A 262 1.79 22.69 -31.36
C LYS A 262 2.51 22.99 -30.04
N ALA A 263 3.10 21.98 -29.40
CA ALA A 263 3.87 22.17 -28.17
C ALA A 263 5.16 22.96 -28.43
N LEU A 264 5.83 22.69 -29.55
CA LEU A 264 7.04 23.41 -29.98
C LEU A 264 6.78 24.90 -30.23
N LEU A 265 5.64 25.25 -30.83
CA LEU A 265 5.26 26.65 -31.12
C LEU A 265 4.75 27.43 -29.90
N GLU A 266 4.34 26.74 -28.82
CA GLU A 266 3.93 27.37 -27.55
C GLU A 266 5.13 27.58 -26.59
N GLU A 267 6.19 26.78 -26.68
CA GLU A 267 7.41 26.91 -25.87
C GLU A 267 8.37 28.02 -26.35
N ASP A 268 8.36 28.36 -27.64
CA ASP A 268 9.12 29.47 -28.20
C ASP A 268 8.21 30.69 -28.46
N PRO A 269 7.97 31.59 -27.48
CA PRO A 269 7.53 32.93 -27.82
C PRO A 269 8.69 33.59 -28.57
N VAL A 270 8.55 33.66 -29.90
CA VAL A 270 9.39 34.46 -30.77
C VAL A 270 9.22 35.92 -30.34
N ASP A 271 10.15 36.42 -29.52
CA ASP A 271 10.45 37.84 -29.38
C ASP A 271 11.28 38.33 -30.59
#